data_AF-A0A498S1U4-F1
#
_entry.id   AF-A0A498S1U4-F1
#
_cell.length_a   1.000
_cell.length_b   1.000
_cell.length_c   1.000
_cell.angle_alpha   90.00
_cell.angle_beta   90.00
_cell.angle_gamma   90.00
#
_symmetry.space_group_name_H-M   'P 1'
#
loop_
_entity.id
_entity.type
_entity.pdbx_description
1 polymer ?
#
loop_
_entity_poly.entity_id
_entity_poly.type
_entity_poly.pdbx_seq_one_letter_code
_entity_poly.pdbx_strand_id
1 'polypeptide(L)'
;MFFGLSGYSVHMLAGLIRDFRFSGKLDHMSRLTETKETAEDNKSDELTMNGATLIERINRQKKEIEDEVKKEHPLVAQKESISVLLNEYDRDKSAEYYQKSEELAKVYNSLRRIRGDGCCFYRALLCAQLEYILKDPEELT
;
A
#
# COMPACT_ATOMS: atom_id res chain seq x y z
N MET A 1 -42.74 -23.70 16.49
CA MET A 1 -42.19 -23.87 17.84
C MET A 1 -41.64 -22.54 18.30
N PHE A 2 -42.00 -22.14 19.52
CA PHE A 2 -41.87 -20.83 20.15
C PHE A 2 -40.62 -20.74 21.06
N PHE A 3 -40.42 -19.53 21.62
CA PHE A 3 -39.47 -19.04 22.66
C PHE A 3 -38.25 -18.27 22.12
N GLY A 4 -37.94 -17.01 22.47
CA GLY A 4 -38.55 -16.05 23.39
C GLY A 4 -37.57 -15.58 24.50
N LEU A 5 -37.39 -14.24 24.62
CA LEU A 5 -36.95 -13.46 25.81
C LEU A 5 -35.48 -13.64 26.28
N SER A 6 -34.75 -12.74 26.96
CA SER A 6 -34.92 -11.41 27.56
C SER A 6 -33.50 -10.89 27.88
N GLY A 7 -33.28 -9.57 27.86
CA GLY A 7 -32.09 -8.96 28.48
C GLY A 7 -32.16 -9.00 30.00
N TYR A 8 -31.01 -8.85 30.69
CA TYR A 8 -30.92 -8.32 32.05
C TYR A 8 -29.58 -7.62 32.32
N SER A 9 -29.72 -6.44 32.89
CA SER A 9 -28.74 -5.56 33.50
C SER A 9 -28.15 -6.19 34.76
N VAL A 10 -26.82 -6.08 34.94
CA VAL A 10 -26.14 -6.40 36.21
C VAL A 10 -25.65 -5.10 36.83
N HIS A 11 -26.57 -4.44 37.53
CA HIS A 11 -26.25 -3.53 38.62
C HIS A 11 -26.55 -4.28 39.92
N MET A 12 -25.71 -4.04 40.94
CA MET A 12 -25.83 -4.52 42.33
C MET A 12 -24.98 -5.75 42.67
N LEU A 13 -23.80 -5.52 43.26
CA LEU A 13 -23.32 -6.17 44.49
C LEU A 13 -21.88 -5.71 44.81
N ALA A 14 -21.76 -4.62 45.57
CA ALA A 14 -20.56 -4.35 46.37
C ALA A 14 -20.91 -3.34 47.48
N GLY A 15 -21.73 -3.80 48.42
CA GLY A 15 -21.80 -3.21 49.75
C GLY A 15 -21.00 -4.08 50.71
N LEU A 16 -20.31 -3.42 51.65
CA LEU A 16 -19.67 -3.96 52.86
C LEU A 16 -18.16 -4.26 52.77
N ILE A 17 -17.33 -3.29 53.13
CA ILE A 17 -16.47 -3.33 54.34
C ILE A 17 -16.08 -1.88 54.66
N ARG A 18 -16.42 -1.45 55.87
CA ARG A 18 -16.13 -0.14 56.46
C ARG A 18 -14.93 -0.28 57.40
N ASP A 19 -14.12 0.77 57.45
CA ASP A 19 -13.25 1.20 58.55
C ASP A 19 -11.94 0.42 58.84
N PHE A 20 -10.83 0.84 58.19
CA PHE A 20 -9.52 0.87 58.85
C PHE A 20 -8.78 2.17 58.53
N ARG A 21 -8.65 3.02 59.57
CA ARG A 21 -7.96 4.31 59.54
C ARG A 21 -6.45 4.06 59.59
N PHE A 22 -5.72 4.31 58.50
CA PHE A 22 -4.26 4.47 58.54
C PHE A 22 -3.87 5.77 57.83
N SER A 23 -3.58 6.78 58.65
CA SER A 23 -3.16 8.12 58.25
C SER A 23 -1.68 8.12 57.84
N GLY A 24 -1.34 8.74 56.71
CA GLY A 24 -0.05 9.43 56.55
C GLY A 24 0.97 8.88 55.55
N LYS A 25 0.59 8.17 54.48
CA LYS A 25 1.57 7.79 53.43
C LYS A 25 1.02 7.60 52.00
N LEU A 26 -0.02 8.35 51.59
CA LEU A 26 -0.54 8.31 50.22
C LEU A 26 -0.20 9.54 49.36
N ASP A 27 0.13 10.69 49.93
CA ASP A 27 0.25 11.94 49.14
C ASP A 27 1.56 12.10 48.36
N HIS A 28 2.57 11.26 48.62
CA HIS A 28 3.83 11.28 47.85
C HIS A 28 3.84 10.24 46.71
N MET A 29 2.99 9.22 46.77
CA MET A 29 2.86 8.24 45.68
C MET A 29 1.89 8.67 44.59
N SER A 30 0.90 9.53 44.90
CA SER A 30 -0.04 10.09 43.92
C SER A 30 0.62 11.10 42.96
N ARG A 31 1.56 11.92 43.46
CA ARG A 31 2.24 12.94 42.62
C ARG A 31 3.21 12.33 41.60
N LEU A 32 3.78 11.15 41.89
CA LEU A 32 4.67 10.42 40.99
C LEU A 32 3.92 9.57 39.95
N THR A 33 2.66 9.21 40.21
CA THR A 33 1.80 8.50 39.25
C THR A 33 1.14 9.48 38.27
N GLU A 34 0.69 10.65 38.74
CA GLU A 34 0.11 11.69 37.86
C GLU A 34 1.13 12.25 36.86
N THR A 35 2.40 12.41 37.24
CA THR A 35 3.47 12.90 36.34
C THR A 35 3.98 11.84 35.38
N LYS A 36 3.76 10.55 35.65
CA LYS A 36 4.14 9.46 34.72
C LYS A 36 3.03 9.14 33.73
N GLU A 37 1.77 9.09 34.17
CA GLU A 37 0.63 8.83 33.29
C GLU A 37 0.40 9.99 32.31
N THR A 38 0.51 11.25 32.75
CA THR A 38 0.44 12.40 31.83
C THR A 38 1.64 12.49 30.87
N ALA A 39 2.80 11.94 31.21
CA ALA A 39 3.96 11.94 30.31
C ALA A 39 3.90 10.81 29.26
N GLU A 40 3.29 9.66 29.58
CA GLU A 40 3.12 8.56 28.63
C GLU A 40 1.91 8.76 27.72
N ASP A 41 0.79 9.31 28.21
CA ASP A 41 -0.36 9.67 27.36
C ASP A 41 0.01 10.75 26.34
N ASN A 42 0.64 11.86 26.78
CA ASN A 42 1.08 12.91 25.86
C ASN A 42 2.12 12.43 24.84
N LYS A 43 2.98 11.47 25.20
CA LYS A 43 3.99 10.91 24.30
C LYS A 43 3.38 9.95 23.28
N SER A 44 2.39 9.15 23.68
CA SER A 44 1.67 8.25 22.78
C SER A 44 0.82 9.01 21.75
N ASP A 45 0.17 10.10 22.17
CA ASP A 45 -0.57 11.00 21.28
C ASP A 45 0.35 11.77 20.33
N GLU A 46 1.53 12.21 20.79
CA GLU A 46 2.52 12.86 19.93
C GLU A 46 3.15 11.88 18.93
N LEU A 47 3.42 10.63 19.32
CA LEU A 47 3.92 9.57 18.44
C LEU A 47 2.90 9.17 17.36
N THR A 48 1.62 9.08 17.72
CA THR A 48 0.54 8.76 16.77
C THR A 48 0.28 9.92 15.80
N MET A 49 0.31 11.17 16.27
CA MET A 49 0.22 12.38 15.43
C MET A 49 1.40 12.51 14.46
N ASN A 50 2.61 12.18 14.90
CA ASN A 50 3.80 12.13 14.04
C ASN A 50 3.68 11.01 12.99
N GLY A 51 3.13 9.85 13.35
CA GLY A 51 2.85 8.75 12.42
C GLY A 51 1.80 9.13 11.37
N ALA A 52 0.69 9.75 11.76
CA ALA A 52 -0.35 10.20 10.86
C ALA A 52 0.18 11.25 9.85
N THR A 53 0.95 12.22 10.33
CA THR A 53 1.60 13.24 9.48
C THR A 53 2.61 12.60 8.51
N LEU A 54 3.35 11.58 8.94
CA LEU A 54 4.28 10.85 8.07
C LEU A 54 3.54 10.07 6.97
N ILE A 55 2.45 9.40 7.30
CA ILE A 55 1.60 8.68 6.33
C ILE A 55 1.06 9.64 5.28
N GLU A 56 0.60 10.82 5.68
CA GLU A 56 0.13 11.85 4.75
C GLU A 56 1.22 12.26 3.76
N ARG A 57 2.45 12.51 4.24
CA ARG A 57 3.59 12.86 3.39
C ARG A 57 3.95 11.74 2.41
N ILE A 58 3.95 10.48 2.86
CA ILE A 58 4.22 9.32 1.99
C ILE A 58 3.16 9.20 0.91
N ASN A 59 1.88 9.36 1.26
CA ASN A 59 0.78 9.27 0.30
C ASN A 59 0.84 10.41 -0.72
N ARG A 60 1.20 11.62 -0.29
CA ARG A 60 1.41 12.75 -1.20
C ARG A 60 2.55 12.45 -2.17
N GLN A 61 3.69 11.99 -1.68
CA GLN A 61 4.83 11.65 -2.54
C GLN A 61 4.49 10.52 -3.53
N LYS A 62 3.80 9.46 -3.08
CA LYS A 62 3.35 8.38 -3.95
C LYS A 62 2.46 8.91 -5.07
N LYS A 63 1.51 9.79 -4.73
CA LYS A 63 0.61 10.40 -5.72
C LYS A 63 1.37 11.27 -6.72
N GLU A 64 2.32 12.08 -6.27
CA GLU A 64 3.16 12.91 -7.13
C GLU A 64 3.94 12.05 -8.15
N ILE A 65 4.60 10.98 -7.68
CA ILE A 65 5.32 10.02 -8.54
C ILE A 65 4.36 9.36 -9.54
N GLU A 66 3.20 8.88 -9.07
CA GLU A 66 2.21 8.28 -9.97
C GLU A 66 1.71 9.26 -11.03
N ASP A 67 1.50 10.53 -10.67
CA ASP A 67 1.01 11.55 -11.56
C ASP A 67 2.07 11.96 -12.60
N GLU A 68 3.35 11.94 -12.24
CA GLU A 68 4.46 12.08 -13.20
C GLU A 68 4.51 10.90 -14.19
N VAL A 69 4.47 9.67 -13.70
CA VAL A 69 4.47 8.46 -14.55
C VAL A 69 3.24 8.42 -15.47
N LYS A 70 2.07 8.85 -14.98
CA LYS A 70 0.83 8.94 -15.79
C LYS A 70 0.94 9.94 -16.93
N LYS A 71 1.70 11.04 -16.76
CA LYS A 71 1.90 12.06 -17.80
C LYS A 71 2.86 11.58 -18.89
N GLU A 72 3.92 10.87 -18.50
CA GLU A 72 4.95 10.40 -19.44
C GLU A 72 4.55 9.13 -20.19
N HIS A 73 3.84 8.22 -19.54
CA HIS A 73 3.55 6.89 -20.07
C HIS A 73 2.05 6.59 -20.14
N PRO A 74 1.50 6.25 -21.32
CA PRO A 74 0.12 5.80 -21.42
C PRO A 74 -0.03 4.43 -20.75
N LEU A 75 -1.26 4.09 -20.32
CA LEU A 75 -1.59 2.78 -19.74
C LEU A 75 -1.08 1.63 -20.62
N VAL A 76 -1.36 1.72 -21.91
CA VAL A 76 -0.99 0.78 -22.96
C VAL A 76 -0.51 1.62 -24.15
N ALA A 77 0.77 1.53 -24.48
CA ALA A 77 1.34 2.27 -25.61
C ALA A 77 0.92 1.63 -26.95
N GLN A 78 1.22 2.31 -28.06
CA GLN A 78 1.06 1.72 -29.38
C GLN A 78 2.10 0.61 -29.61
N LYS A 79 1.85 -0.25 -30.61
CA LYS A 79 2.78 -1.30 -30.97
C LYS A 79 3.94 -0.68 -31.74
N GLU A 80 5.15 -0.92 -31.29
CA GLU A 80 6.38 -0.33 -31.83
C GLU A 80 7.36 -1.43 -32.27
N SER A 81 8.24 -1.13 -33.22
CA SER A 81 9.22 -2.10 -33.69
C SER A 81 10.19 -2.47 -32.56
N ILE A 82 10.61 -3.73 -32.48
CA ILE A 82 11.56 -4.21 -31.46
C ILE A 82 12.89 -3.42 -31.50
N SER A 83 13.24 -2.87 -32.67
CA SER A 83 14.47 -2.11 -32.89
C SER A 83 14.60 -0.87 -32.01
N VAL A 84 13.50 -0.37 -31.43
CA VAL A 84 13.54 0.74 -30.46
C VAL A 84 14.44 0.41 -29.26
N LEU A 85 14.55 -0.86 -28.85
CA LEU A 85 15.41 -1.28 -27.74
C LEU A 85 16.90 -1.06 -28.06
N LEU A 86 17.30 -1.19 -29.34
CA LEU A 86 18.68 -0.95 -29.76
C LEU A 86 19.08 0.53 -29.66
N ASN A 87 18.10 1.43 -29.69
CA ASN A 87 18.32 2.86 -29.50
C ASN A 87 18.26 3.28 -28.02
N GLU A 88 17.65 2.45 -27.16
CA GLU A 88 17.49 2.71 -25.73
C GLU A 88 18.75 2.36 -24.93
N TYR A 89 19.46 1.30 -25.34
CA TYR A 89 20.70 0.86 -24.70
C TYR A 89 21.92 1.23 -25.55
N ASP A 90 22.90 1.85 -24.90
CA ASP A 90 24.18 2.17 -25.51
C ASP A 90 25.08 0.93 -25.57
N ARG A 91 25.81 0.78 -26.68
CA ARG A 91 26.68 -0.38 -26.94
C ARG A 91 27.85 -0.47 -25.96
N ASP A 92 28.36 0.65 -25.48
CA ASP A 92 29.54 0.71 -24.64
C ASP A 92 29.18 0.82 -23.16
N LYS A 93 28.19 1.66 -22.82
CA LYS A 93 27.76 1.88 -21.41
C LYS A 93 26.85 0.78 -20.88
N SER A 94 26.12 0.09 -21.76
CA SER A 94 25.13 -0.93 -21.41
C SER A 94 25.20 -2.12 -22.36
N ALA A 95 26.42 -2.60 -22.63
CA ALA A 95 26.72 -3.65 -23.60
C ALA A 95 25.85 -4.92 -23.43
N GLU A 96 25.61 -5.36 -22.20
CA GLU A 96 24.82 -6.56 -21.90
C GLU A 96 23.35 -6.39 -22.34
N TYR A 97 22.72 -5.25 -22.04
CA TYR A 97 21.35 -4.95 -22.45
C TYR A 97 21.23 -4.72 -23.96
N TYR A 98 22.24 -4.08 -24.55
CA TYR A 98 22.31 -3.91 -26.00
C TYR A 98 22.39 -5.28 -26.71
N GLN A 99 23.26 -6.19 -26.25
CA GLN A 99 23.38 -7.54 -26.81
C GLN A 99 22.07 -8.34 -26.66
N LYS A 100 21.40 -8.25 -25.51
CA LYS A 100 20.07 -8.88 -25.32
C LYS A 100 19.00 -8.28 -26.22
N SER A 101 19.06 -6.99 -26.48
CA SER A 101 18.16 -6.34 -27.43
C SER A 101 18.40 -6.84 -28.86
N GLU A 102 19.66 -7.08 -29.26
CA GLU A 102 19.99 -7.70 -30.55
C GLU A 102 19.52 -9.16 -30.65
N GLU A 103 19.59 -9.94 -29.56
CA GLU A 103 19.04 -11.29 -29.51
C GLU A 103 17.50 -11.29 -29.67
N LEU A 104 16.80 -10.42 -28.94
CA LEU A 104 15.34 -10.31 -29.01
C LEU A 104 14.86 -9.86 -30.40
N ALA A 105 15.60 -8.97 -31.04
CA ALA A 105 15.27 -8.47 -32.38
C ALA A 105 15.31 -9.56 -33.47
N LYS A 106 15.98 -10.70 -33.21
CA LYS A 106 16.00 -11.85 -34.13
C LYS A 106 14.75 -12.72 -34.03
N VAL A 107 14.04 -12.66 -32.91
CA VAL A 107 12.91 -13.55 -32.59
C VAL A 107 11.57 -12.82 -32.65
N TYR A 108 11.53 -11.57 -32.24
CA TYR A 108 10.31 -10.77 -32.14
C TYR A 108 10.36 -9.58 -33.07
N ASN A 109 9.26 -9.27 -33.74
CA ASN A 109 9.20 -8.15 -34.69
C ASN A 109 8.84 -6.82 -34.01
N SER A 110 8.14 -6.87 -32.88
CA SER A 110 7.50 -5.70 -32.28
C SER A 110 7.26 -5.92 -30.80
N LEU A 111 7.23 -4.83 -30.04
CA LEU A 111 6.85 -4.80 -28.62
C LEU A 111 5.71 -3.81 -28.39
N ARG A 112 5.10 -3.88 -27.20
CA ARG A 112 4.15 -2.88 -26.72
C ARG A 112 4.48 -2.53 -25.28
N ARG A 113 4.72 -1.24 -25.00
CA ARG A 113 5.02 -0.79 -23.63
C ARG A 113 3.74 -0.70 -22.79
N ILE A 114 3.86 -1.09 -21.53
CA ILE A 114 2.79 -1.05 -20.52
C ILE A 114 3.30 -0.23 -19.35
N ARG A 115 2.51 0.71 -18.86
CA ARG A 115 2.90 1.58 -17.74
C ARG A 115 3.25 0.78 -16.48
N GLY A 116 4.40 1.05 -15.89
CA GLY A 116 4.87 0.44 -14.64
C GLY A 116 4.21 1.04 -13.38
N ASP A 117 2.91 0.82 -13.19
CA ASP A 117 2.13 1.36 -12.05
C ASP A 117 1.69 0.29 -11.03
N GLY A 118 2.41 -0.83 -10.96
CA GLY A 118 2.07 -1.96 -10.08
C GLY A 118 0.99 -2.90 -10.63
N CYS A 119 0.21 -2.46 -11.62
CA CYS A 119 -0.77 -3.29 -12.33
C CYS A 119 -0.27 -3.77 -13.71
N CYS A 120 0.99 -3.52 -14.05
CA CYS A 120 1.55 -3.73 -15.38
C CYS A 120 1.42 -5.18 -15.89
N PHE A 121 1.67 -6.18 -15.03
CA PHE A 121 1.57 -7.58 -15.40
C PHE A 121 0.16 -7.96 -15.87
N TYR A 122 -0.86 -7.65 -15.06
CA TYR A 122 -2.26 -7.93 -15.39
C TYR A 122 -2.70 -7.21 -16.66
N ARG A 123 -2.24 -5.96 -16.84
CA ARG A 123 -2.56 -5.15 -18.02
C ARG A 123 -1.91 -5.72 -19.29
N ALA A 124 -0.66 -6.17 -19.21
CA ALA A 124 0.04 -6.80 -20.32
C ALA A 124 -0.65 -8.10 -20.74
N LEU A 125 -0.97 -8.97 -19.77
CA LEU A 125 -1.63 -10.25 -20.01
C LEU A 125 -3.01 -10.05 -20.65
N LEU A 126 -3.85 -9.17 -20.07
CA LEU A 126 -5.18 -8.89 -20.61
C LEU A 126 -5.10 -8.31 -22.03
N CYS A 127 -4.18 -7.36 -22.27
CA CYS A 127 -4.03 -6.77 -23.60
C CYS A 127 -3.61 -7.82 -24.64
N ALA A 128 -2.64 -8.68 -24.32
CA ALA A 128 -2.20 -9.74 -25.22
C ALA A 128 -3.32 -10.76 -25.50
N GLN A 129 -4.06 -11.16 -24.47
CA GLN A 129 -5.17 -12.11 -24.61
C GLN A 129 -6.31 -11.54 -25.47
N LEU A 130 -6.70 -10.29 -25.23
CA LEU A 130 -7.72 -9.63 -26.03
C LEU A 130 -7.28 -9.45 -27.49
N GLU A 131 -6.02 -9.08 -27.72
CA GLU A 131 -5.48 -9.01 -29.09
C GLU A 131 -5.48 -10.36 -29.82
N TYR A 132 -5.34 -11.46 -29.07
CA TYR A 132 -5.40 -12.81 -29.62
C TYR A 132 -6.84 -13.20 -29.98
N ILE A 133 -7.77 -13.05 -29.05
CA ILE A 133 -9.20 -13.34 -29.26
C ILE A 133 -9.79 -12.49 -30.39
N LEU A 134 -9.38 -11.22 -30.53
CA LEU A 134 -9.83 -10.35 -31.61
C LEU A 134 -9.30 -10.76 -32.99
N LYS A 135 -8.20 -11.51 -33.06
CA LYS A 135 -7.65 -12.03 -34.32
C LYS A 135 -8.25 -13.37 -34.71
N ASP A 136 -8.63 -14.18 -33.73
CA ASP A 136 -9.20 -15.50 -33.95
C ASP A 136 -10.65 -15.57 -33.43
N PRO A 137 -11.65 -15.48 -34.32
CA PRO A 137 -13.06 -15.49 -33.92
C PRO A 137 -13.52 -16.84 -33.36
N GLU A 138 -12.79 -17.95 -33.55
CA GLU A 138 -13.16 -19.25 -32.97
C GLU A 138 -12.95 -19.27 -31.44
N GLU A 139 -11.97 -18.53 -30.93
CA GLU A 139 -11.68 -18.37 -29.50
C GLU A 139 -12.68 -17.46 -28.76
N LEU A 140 -13.59 -16.81 -29.48
CA LEU A 140 -14.64 -15.94 -28.92
C LEU A 140 -15.91 -16.72 -28.55
N THR A 141 -16.04 -17.98 -28.97
CA THR A 141 -17.29 -18.77 -28.93
C THR A 141 -17.28 -19.81 -27.82
#